data_AF-A0A4R1HAD1-F1
#
_entry.id   AF-A0A4R1HAD1-F1
#
_cell.length_a   1.000
_cell.length_b   1.000
_cell.length_c   1.000
_cell.angle_alpha   90.00
_cell.angle_beta   90.00
_cell.angle_gamma   90.00
#
_symmetry.space_group_name_H-M   'P 1'
#
loop_
_entity.id
_entity.type
_entity.pdbx_description
1 polymer ?
#
loop_
_entity_poly.entity_id
_entity_poly.type
_entity_poly.pdbx_seq_one_letter_code
_entity_poly.pdbx_strand_id
1 'polypeptide(L)' 'MENYIVRIYRRDSTDPDQINGVLESVEQEIQRPFTSFNSLKNMLATSPEALKTGAASSDNTLPPTPALAK' A
#
# COMPACT_ATOMS: atom_id res chain seq x y z
N MET A 1 20.03 -8.88 -6.92
CA MET A 1 19.34 -9.15 -5.64
C MET A 1 18.76 -7.81 -5.25
N GLU A 2 17.45 -7.71 -5.20
CA GLU A 2 16.76 -6.43 -5.05
C GLU A 2 16.53 -6.10 -3.58
N ASN A 3 16.62 -4.82 -3.22
CA ASN A 3 16.48 -4.35 -1.85
C ASN A 3 15.18 -3.57 -1.68
N TYR A 4 14.42 -3.97 -0.66
CA TYR A 4 13.11 -3.42 -0.36
C TYR A 4 13.01 -2.99 1.11
N ILE A 5 12.37 -1.86 1.37
CA ILE A 5 11.99 -1.42 2.70
C ILE A 5 10.48 -1.59 2.85
N VAL A 6 10.06 -2.33 3.86
CA VAL A 6 8.63 -2.53 4.18
C VAL A 6 8.30 -1.72 5.43
N ARG A 7 7.36 -0.77 5.32
CA ARG A 7 6.85 0.01 6.46
C ARG A 7 5.41 -0.41 6.73
N ILE A 8 5.13 -0.93 7.92
CA ILE A 8 3.78 -1.32 8.36
C ILE A 8 3.30 -0.29 9.37
N TYR A 9 2.15 0.35 9.08
CA TYR A 9 1.58 1.41 9.93
C TYR A 9 0.48 0.89 10.84
N ARG A 10 -0.35 -0.02 10.33
CA ARG A 10 -1.48 -0.58 11.07
C ARG A 10 -1.62 -2.04 10.73
N ARG A 11 -1.94 -2.83 11.74
CA ARG A 11 -2.39 -4.21 11.61
C ARG A 11 -3.70 -4.33 12.35
N ASP A 12 -4.70 -4.95 11.72
CA ASP A 12 -5.96 -5.21 12.39
C ASP A 12 -5.75 -6.32 13.45
N SER A 13 -6.33 -6.13 14.63
CA SER A 13 -6.21 -7.08 15.75
C SER A 13 -7.16 -8.26 15.62
N THR A 14 -8.24 -8.11 14.86
CA THR A 14 -9.25 -9.14 14.61
C THR A 14 -8.96 -9.92 13.33
N ASP A 15 -8.36 -9.27 12.33
CA ASP A 15 -7.89 -9.89 11.09
C ASP A 15 -6.38 -9.66 10.90
N PRO A 16 -5.52 -10.64 11.22
CA PRO A 16 -4.08 -10.47 11.13
C PRO A 16 -3.54 -10.31 9.70
N ASP A 17 -4.34 -10.60 8.67
CA ASP A 17 -4.01 -10.47 7.24
C ASP A 17 -4.27 -9.04 6.71
N GLN A 18 -5.14 -8.29 7.39
CA GLN A 18 -5.38 -6.87 7.14
C GLN A 18 -4.25 -6.01 7.73
N ILE A 19 -3.35 -5.56 6.84
CA ILE A 19 -2.22 -4.71 7.20
C ILE A 19 -2.10 -3.53 6.25
N ASN A 20 -1.99 -2.32 6.80
CA ASN A 20 -1.76 -1.13 5.99
C ASN A 20 -0.29 -0.73 6.10
N GLY A 21 0.36 -0.58 4.96
CA GLY A 21 1.77 -0.24 4.88
C GLY A 21 2.18 0.26 3.50
N VAL A 22 3.47 0.51 3.35
CA VAL A 22 4.11 0.82 2.06
C VAL A 22 5.33 -0.06 1.84
N LEU A 23 5.49 -0.51 0.61
CA LEU A 23 6.69 -1.16 0.09
C LEU A 23 7.50 -0.12 -0.70
N GLU A 24 8.75 0.08 -0.33
CA GLU A 24 9.68 0.98 -1.01
C GLU A 24 10.79 0.16 -1.68
N SER A 25 10.98 0.36 -2.98
CA SER A 25 12.13 -0.19 -3.70
C SER A 25 13.30 0.77 -3.56
N VAL A 26 14.43 0.30 -3.03
CA VAL A 26 15.62 1.13 -2.81
C VAL A 26 16.26 1.54 -4.14
N GLU A 27 16.22 0.65 -5.13
CA GLU A 27 16.85 0.88 -6.44
C GLU A 27 16.02 1.79 -7.34
N GLN A 28 14.70 1.74 -7.23
CA GLN A 28 13.79 2.51 -8.09
C GLN A 28 13.28 3.79 -7.43
N GLU A 29 13.49 3.95 -6.12
CA GLU A 29 12.92 5.04 -5.30
C GLU A 29 11.38 5.13 -5.42
N ILE A 30 10.73 3.99 -5.69
CA ILE A 30 9.27 3.88 -5.84
C ILE A 30 8.67 3.38 -4.53
N GLN A 31 7.59 4.02 -4.09
CA GLN A 31 6.76 3.58 -2.97
C GLN A 31 5.39 3.08 -3.46
N ARG A 32 4.93 1.97 -2.88
CA ARG A 32 3.65 1.33 -3.21
C ARG A 32 2.88 1.01 -1.93
N PRO A 33 1.68 1.56 -1.72
CA PRO A 33 0.87 1.20 -0.57
C PRO A 33 0.28 -0.21 -0.73
N PHE A 34 0.18 -0.95 0.37
CA PHE A 34 -0.53 -2.22 0.44
C PHE A 34 -1.47 -2.22 1.65
N THR A 35 -2.57 -2.97 1.55
CA THR A 35 -3.59 -3.11 2.60
C THR A 35 -3.77 -4.55 3.10
N SER A 36 -3.00 -5.50 2.56
CA SER A 36 -3.01 -6.89 3.03
C SER A 36 -1.66 -7.59 2.80
N PHE A 37 -1.39 -8.62 3.61
CA PHE A 37 -0.21 -9.47 3.42
C PHE A 37 -0.20 -10.16 2.05
N ASN A 38 -1.37 -10.52 1.53
CA ASN A 38 -1.49 -11.10 0.20
C ASN A 38 -1.07 -10.11 -0.90
N SER A 39 -1.48 -8.84 -0.78
CA SER A 39 -1.07 -7.79 -1.71
C SER A 39 0.44 -7.56 -1.68
N LEU A 40 1.04 -7.50 -0.48
CA LEU A 40 2.50 -7.39 -0.31
C LEU A 40 3.25 -8.56 -0.96
N LYS A 41 2.78 -9.80 -0.74
CA LYS A 41 3.37 -11.01 -1.36
C LYS A 41 3.35 -10.93 -2.88
N ASN A 42 2.21 -10.52 -3.46
CA ASN A 42 2.12 -10.36 -4.91
C ASN A 42 3.06 -9.26 -5.43
N MET A 43 3.23 -8.16 -4.71
CA MET A 43 4.17 -7.10 -5.10
C MET A 43 5.63 -7.57 -5.11
N LEU A 44 6.04 -8.36 -4.10
CA LEU A 44 7.39 -8.91 -4.01
C LEU A 44 7.65 -10.05 -5.01
N ALA A 45 6.60 -10.78 -5.39
CA ALA A 45 6.69 -11.84 -6.39
C ALA A 45 6.76 -11.30 -7.83
N THR A 46 6.31 -10.07 -8.05
CA THR A 46 6.30 -9.46 -9.39
C THR A 46 7.57 -8.63 -9.59
N SER A 47 8.34 -8.96 -10.63
CA SER A 47 9.59 -8.28 -10.97
C SER A 47 9.44 -6.76 -11.12
N PRO A 48 10.50 -5.98 -10.86
CA PRO A 48 10.51 -4.50 -10.81
C PRO A 48 10.07 -3.81 -12.11
N GLU A 49 10.02 -4.53 -13.23
CA GLU A 49 9.50 -4.00 -14.50
C GLU A 49 7.98 -3.83 -14.49
N ALA A 50 7.24 -4.69 -13.77
CA ALA A 50 5.79 -4.54 -13.61
C ALA A 50 5.41 -3.45 -12.59
N LEU A 51 6.35 -3.08 -11.72
CA LEU A 51 6.21 -2.04 -10.70
C LEU A 51 6.19 -0.61 -11.27
N LYS A 52 6.43 -0.40 -12.57
CA LYS A 52 6.25 0.93 -13.21
C LYS A 52 4.81 1.24 -13.65
N THR A 53 3.95 0.23 -13.83
CA THR A 53 2.73 0.38 -14.66
C THR A 53 1.42 0.50 -13.87
N GLY A 54 1.46 0.74 -12.55
CA GLY A 54 0.27 0.60 -11.71
C GLY A 54 0.05 1.69 -10.66
N ALA A 55 0.54 2.90 -10.88
CA ALA A 55 0.28 4.06 -10.02
C ALA A 55 -0.86 4.92 -10.59
N ALA A 56 -2.06 4.38 -10.67
CA ALA A 56 -3.25 5.17 -10.99
C ALA A 56 -4.49 4.49 -10.42
N SER A 57 -4.67 4.53 -9.10
CA SER A 57 -5.98 4.50 -8.42
C SER A 57 -5.74 4.62 -6.91
N SER A 58 -5.35 5.82 -6.46
CA SER A 58 -5.59 6.22 -5.08
C SER A 58 -6.92 6.96 -5.06
N ASP A 59 -8.02 6.20 -5.03
CA ASP A 59 -9.34 6.72 -4.74
C ASP A 59 -9.39 7.07 -3.25
N ASN A 60 -8.95 8.28 -2.94
CA ASN A 60 -9.01 8.85 -1.61
C ASN A 60 -10.37 9.55 -1.46
N THR A 61 -11.47 8.78 -1.50
CA THR A 61 -12.81 9.31 -1.22
C THR A 61 -12.91 9.63 0.28
N LEU A 62 -12.61 10.88 0.64
CA LEU A 62 -12.92 11.45 1.94
C LEU A 62 -14.44 11.36 2.16
N PRO A 63 -14.93 10.89 3.34
CA PRO A 63 -16.36 10.95 3.63
C PRO A 63 -16.79 12.42 3.70
N PRO A 64 -17.95 12.80 3.12
CA PRO A 64 -18.49 14.14 3.27
C PRO A 64 -18.83 14.37 4.74
N THR A 65 -18.18 15.36 5.35
CA THR A 65 -18.53 15.84 6.69
C THR A 65 -19.94 16.43 6.64
N PRO A 66 -20.89 15.98 7.49
CA PRO A 66 -22.18 16.64 7.59
C PRO A 66 -21.97 18.01 8.24
N ALA A 67 -22.15 19.07 7.46
CA ALA A 67 -22.17 20.44 7.98
C ALA A 67 -23.40 20.60 8.89
N LEU A 68 -23.13 20.88 10.17
CA LEU A 68 -24.11 21.30 11.17
C LEU A 68 -24.76 22.62 10.69
N ALA A 69 -25.97 22.54 10.14
CA ALA A 69 -26.80 23.70 9.87
C ALA A 69 -27.68 24.01 11.09
N LYS A 70 -27.79 25.30 11.35
CA LYS A 70 -28.25 25.99 12.56
C LYS A 70 -29.74 25.84 12.85
#